data_AF-A0AAV3TY10-F1
#
_entry.id   AF-A0AAV3TY10-F1
#
_cell.length_a   1.000
_cell.length_b   1.000
_cell.length_c   1.000
_cell.angle_alpha   90.00
_cell.angle_beta   90.00
_cell.angle_gamma   90.00
#
_symmetry.space_group_name_H-M   'P 1'
#
loop_
_entity.id
_entity.type
_entity.pdbx_description
1 polymer ?
#
loop_
_entity_poly.entity_id
_entity_poly.type
_entity_poly.pdbx_seq_one_letter_code
_entity_poly.pdbx_strand_id
1 'polypeptide(L)'
;MQEICPNPLMWNKVYSKLKKAWVESGGAGEQPPKPLVVDLWAYSSDHEKAERWQQTLSWALNHSCYSVVADIATNDMYTGAVTA
;
A
#
# COMPACT_ATOMS: atom_id res chain seq x y z
N MET A 1 7.80 -4.31 17.74
CA MET A 1 6.82 -3.72 16.82
C MET A 1 7.57 -3.17 15.63
N GLN A 2 7.08 -3.40 14.42
CA GLN A 2 7.69 -2.93 13.17
C GLN A 2 6.64 -2.27 12.28
N GLU A 3 7.08 -1.42 11.36
CA GLU A 3 6.20 -0.80 10.35
C GLU A 3 5.65 -1.89 9.43
N ILE A 4 4.32 -2.01 9.38
CA ILE A 4 3.63 -3.06 8.62
C ILE A 4 3.09 -2.50 7.30
N CYS A 5 2.37 -1.38 7.40
CA CYS A 5 1.73 -0.73 6.27
C CYS A 5 1.43 0.73 6.65
N PRO A 6 1.09 1.60 5.70
CA PRO A 6 0.62 2.94 6.02
C PRO A 6 -0.73 2.89 6.72
N ASN A 7 -1.04 3.95 7.47
CA ASN A 7 -2.39 4.17 7.97
C ASN A 7 -3.40 4.24 6.79
N PRO A 8 -4.69 3.96 7.01
CA PRO A 8 -5.67 3.86 5.93
C PRO A 8 -5.75 5.11 5.04
N LEU A 9 -5.61 6.29 5.64
CA LEU A 9 -5.69 7.57 4.93
C LEU A 9 -4.49 7.73 3.98
N MET A 10 -3.29 7.46 4.47
CA MET A 10 -2.07 7.53 3.67
C MET A 10 -2.05 6.44 2.61
N TRP A 11 -2.46 5.22 2.93
CA TRP A 11 -2.55 4.13 1.96
C TRP A 11 -3.51 4.48 0.83
N ASN A 12 -4.66 5.11 1.12
CA ASN A 12 -5.58 5.56 0.09
C ASN A 12 -4.99 6.67 -0.81
N LYS A 13 -4.18 7.58 -0.25
CA LYS A 13 -3.44 8.58 -1.03
C LYS A 13 -2.42 7.92 -1.97
N VAL A 14 -1.65 6.95 -1.47
CA VAL A 14 -0.71 6.14 -2.25
C VAL A 14 -1.45 5.44 -3.39
N TYR A 15 -2.54 4.74 -3.08
CA TYR A 15 -3.35 4.05 -4.09
C TYR A 15 -3.85 5.00 -5.18
N SER A 16 -4.32 6.19 -4.80
CA SER A 16 -4.79 7.20 -5.76
C SER A 16 -3.67 7.64 -6.72
N LYS A 17 -2.45 7.84 -6.21
CA LYS A 17 -1.27 8.16 -7.03
C LYS A 17 -0.87 7.00 -7.93
N LEU A 18 -0.82 5.77 -7.42
CA LEU A 18 -0.51 4.56 -8.21
C LEU A 18 -1.55 4.34 -9.31
N LYS A 19 -2.83 4.51 -8.99
CA LYS A 19 -3.93 4.39 -9.96
C LYS A 19 -3.83 5.46 -11.04
N LYS A 20 -3.48 6.69 -10.67
CA LYS A 20 -3.24 7.76 -11.63
C LYS A 20 -2.09 7.39 -12.58
N ALA A 21 -0.96 6.94 -12.04
CA ALA A 21 0.18 6.52 -12.85
C ALA A 21 -0.16 5.35 -13.80
N TRP A 22 -0.95 4.38 -13.34
CA TRP A 22 -1.46 3.29 -14.18
C TRP A 22 -2.36 3.79 -15.32
N VAL A 23 -3.25 4.75 -15.06
CA VAL A 23 -4.07 5.36 -16.11
C VAL A 23 -3.20 6.13 -17.10
N GLU A 24 -2.22 6.90 -16.61
CA GLU A 24 -1.29 7.69 -17.44
C GLU A 24 -0.38 6.80 -18.29
N SER A 25 -0.07 5.57 -17.86
CA SER A 25 0.65 4.58 -18.66
C SER A 25 -0.23 3.88 -19.71
N GLY A 26 -1.47 4.34 -19.91
CA GLY A 26 -2.42 3.77 -20.87
C GLY A 26 -3.31 2.66 -20.30
N GLY A 27 -3.25 2.39 -18.99
CA GLY A 27 -4.13 1.42 -18.33
C GLY A 27 -3.94 -0.03 -18.80
N ALA A 28 -2.77 -0.36 -19.33
CA ALA A 28 -2.43 -1.72 -19.74
C ALA A 28 -1.93 -2.55 -18.54
N GLY A 29 -2.33 -3.82 -18.45
CA GLY A 29 -1.88 -4.75 -17.41
C GLY A 29 -2.71 -4.72 -16.11
N GLU A 30 -2.13 -5.25 -15.04
CA GLU A 30 -2.80 -5.39 -13.74
C GLU A 30 -2.92 -4.03 -13.01
N GLN A 31 -4.10 -3.76 -12.46
CA GLN A 31 -4.33 -2.57 -11.64
C GLN A 31 -3.56 -2.64 -10.31
N PRO A 32 -3.23 -1.49 -9.70
CA PRO A 32 -2.61 -1.48 -8.39
C PRO A 32 -3.51 -2.17 -7.35
N PRO A 33 -2.93 -2.90 -6.38
CA PRO A 33 -3.70 -3.52 -5.31
C PRO A 33 -4.56 -2.49 -4.58
N LYS A 34 -5.84 -2.82 -4.39
CA LYS A 34 -6.74 -1.94 -3.63
C LYS A 34 -6.30 -1.95 -2.15
N PRO A 35 -6.18 -0.76 -1.53
CA PRO A 35 -5.92 -0.67 -0.10
C PRO A 35 -7.08 -1.30 0.65
N LEU A 36 -6.80 -1.78 1.86
CA LEU A 36 -7.85 -2.16 2.78
C LEU A 36 -8.67 -0.89 3.10
N VAL A 37 -9.96 -0.91 2.77
CA VAL A 37 -10.90 0.17 3.11
C VAL A 37 -10.89 0.33 4.63
N VAL A 38 -11.16 1.52 5.17
CA VAL A 38 -10.98 1.84 6.61
C VAL A 38 -11.54 0.76 7.54
N ASP A 39 -12.74 0.25 7.28
CA ASP A 39 -13.33 -0.85 8.06
C ASP A 39 -12.54 -2.16 7.90
N LEU A 40 -12.24 -2.57 6.66
CA LEU A 40 -11.44 -3.77 6.41
C LEU A 40 -10.04 -3.69 7.03
N TRP A 41 -9.43 -2.50 7.05
CA TRP A 41 -8.12 -2.31 7.67
C TRP A 41 -8.18 -2.49 9.18
N ALA A 42 -9.23 -2.00 9.85
CA ALA A 42 -9.40 -2.18 11.29
C ALA A 42 -9.62 -3.65 11.69
N TYR A 43 -10.28 -4.44 10.84
CA TYR A 43 -10.59 -5.85 11.12
C TYR A 43 -9.56 -6.86 10.60
N SER A 44 -8.64 -6.47 9.71
CA SER A 44 -7.56 -7.35 9.24
C SER A 44 -6.49 -7.60 10.30
N SER A 45 -5.88 -8.78 10.29
CA SER A 45 -4.69 -9.07 11.08
C SER A 45 -3.46 -8.29 10.60
N ASP A 46 -2.45 -8.19 11.45
CA ASP A 46 -1.14 -7.61 11.11
C ASP A 46 -0.47 -8.33 9.94
N HIS A 47 -0.68 -9.65 9.82
CA HIS A 47 -0.19 -10.46 8.70
C HIS A 47 -0.87 -10.08 7.38
N GLU A 48 -2.21 -9.99 7.35
CA GLU A 48 -2.95 -9.59 6.15
C GLU A 48 -2.60 -8.16 5.69
N LYS A 49 -2.41 -7.25 6.66
CA LYS A 49 -1.92 -5.89 6.38
C LYS A 49 -0.54 -5.90 5.74
N ALA A 50 0.38 -6.69 6.30
CA ALA A 50 1.75 -6.83 5.78
C ALA A 50 1.75 -7.40 4.36
N GLU A 51 1.01 -8.47 4.12
CA GLU A 51 0.94 -9.14 2.82
C GLU A 51 0.39 -8.20 1.75
N ARG A 52 -0.72 -7.50 2.02
CA ARG A 52 -1.29 -6.55 1.07
C ARG A 52 -0.38 -5.35 0.81
N TRP A 53 0.34 -4.89 1.83
CA TRP A 53 1.32 -3.82 1.64
C TRP A 53 2.49 -4.28 0.78
N GLN A 54 3.00 -5.49 1.01
CA GLN A 54 4.05 -6.08 0.18
C GLN A 54 3.62 -6.24 -1.29
N GLN A 55 2.37 -6.66 -1.54
CA GLN A 55 1.80 -6.67 -2.89
C GLN A 55 1.80 -5.28 -3.53
N THR A 56 1.49 -4.24 -2.75
CA THR A 56 1.51 -2.84 -3.21
C THR A 56 2.92 -2.39 -3.57
N LEU A 57 3.92 -2.71 -2.73
CA LEU A 57 5.32 -2.40 -2.99
C LEU A 57 5.84 -3.10 -4.26
N SER A 58 5.55 -4.40 -4.42
CA SER A 58 5.93 -5.17 -5.61
C SER A 58 5.28 -4.61 -6.87
N TRP A 59 4.01 -4.24 -6.81
CA TRP A 59 3.34 -3.60 -7.94
C TRP A 59 4.00 -2.27 -8.31
N ALA A 60 4.27 -1.42 -7.30
CA ALA A 60 4.89 -0.12 -7.51
C ALA A 60 6.31 -0.25 -8.09
N LEU A 61 7.08 -1.24 -7.65
CA LEU A 61 8.41 -1.53 -8.20
C LEU A 61 8.31 -1.94 -9.69
N ASN A 62 7.40 -2.86 -10.02
CA ASN A 62 7.23 -3.37 -11.38
C ASN A 62 6.76 -2.29 -12.37
N HIS A 63 6.04 -1.28 -11.89
CA HIS A 63 5.53 -0.16 -12.70
C HIS A 63 6.39 1.11 -12.59
N SER A 64 7.62 1.01 -12.07
CA SER A 64 8.54 2.15 -11.88
C SER A 64 7.94 3.31 -11.07
N CYS A 65 6.98 3.02 -10.19
CA CYS A 65 6.27 3.95 -9.32
C CYS A 65 6.72 3.87 -7.86
N TYR A 66 7.87 3.26 -7.58
CA TYR A 66 8.35 3.00 -6.22
C TYR A 66 8.55 4.29 -5.40
N SER A 67 8.85 5.42 -6.04
CA SER A 67 8.94 6.73 -5.38
C SER A 67 7.64 7.14 -4.66
N VAL A 68 6.48 6.65 -5.12
CA VAL A 68 5.18 6.94 -4.51
C VAL A 68 5.02 6.27 -3.13
N VAL A 69 5.69 5.13 -2.92
CA VAL A 69 5.61 4.34 -1.67
C VAL A 69 6.81 4.58 -0.75
N ALA A 70 7.92 5.10 -1.26
CA ALA A 70 9.15 5.33 -0.48
C ALA A 70 9.10 6.60 0.40
N ASP A 71 8.20 7.54 0.11
CA ASP A 71 8.12 8.85 0.77
C ASP A 71 7.02 8.91 1.85
N ILE A 72 6.82 7.80 2.57
CA ILE A 72 5.82 7.72 3.64
C ILE A 72 6.51 8.00 4.96
N ALA A 73 6.07 9.06 5.64
CA ALA A 73 6.60 9.40 6.95
C ALA A 73 6.28 8.29 7.96
N THR A 74 7.18 8.01 8.90
CA THR A 74 6.97 7.03 9.98
C THR A 74 5.69 7.29 10.78
N ASN A 75 5.29 8.56 10.96
CA ASN A 75 4.05 8.90 11.66
C ASN A 75 2.78 8.54 10.87
N ASP A 76 2.93 8.30 9.56
CA ASP A 76 1.88 7.79 8.69
C ASP A 76 1.92 6.25 8.56
N MET A 77 2.83 5.58 9.25
CA MET A 77 2.95 4.13 9.28
C MET A 77 2.24 3.54 10.50
N TYR A 78 1.60 2.40 10.29
CA TYR A 78 1.09 1.56 11.36
C TYR A 78 2.15 0.54 11.77
N THR A 79 2.37 0.46 13.08
CA THR A 79 3.30 -0.50 13.68
C THR A 79 2.54 -1.62 14.39
N GLY A 80 2.89 -2.86 14.10
CA GLY A 80 2.29 -4.03 14.74
C GLY A 80 3.28 -5.16 14.98
N ALA A 81 2.76 -6.36 15.26
CA ALA A 81 3.52 -7.58 15.40
C ALA A 81 3.27 -8.48 14.18
N VAL A 82 4.27 -8.61 13.31
CA VAL A 82 4.21 -9.64 12.26
C VAL A 82 4.65 -10.94 12.90
N THR A 83 3.70 -11.70 13.43
CA THR A 83 3.93 -13.10 13.77
C THR A 83 3.84 -13.91 12.48
N ALA A 84 4.93 -14.60 12.16
CA ALA A 84 5.04 -15.53 11.03
C ALA A 84 4.18 -16.79 11.24
#